data_AF-A0A2N7QBK1-F1
#
_entry.id   AF-A0A2N7QBK1-F1
#
_cell.length_a   1.000
_cell.length_b   1.000
_cell.length_c   1.000
_cell.angle_alpha   90.00
_cell.angle_beta   90.00
_cell.angle_gamma   90.00
#
_symmetry.space_group_name_H-M   'P 1'
#
loop_
_entity.id
_entity.type
_entity.pdbx_description
1 polymer ?
#
loop_
_entity_poly.entity_id
_entity_poly.type
_entity_poly.pdbx_seq_one_letter_code
_entity_poly.pdbx_strand_id
1 'polypeptide(L)'
;MRKMDISQLGNRWLELKKQRMQNLLKIALPDEALYREIMLSLGYPNNKVNFLELALITPYAEIKKLKERQIIEKALLYRAGFTDDKKGLPEDFDFSLKMDKSVWNYKAIRPANFPEKRIKGISILLSNTIDEGIVNFFSARIEAEIENKDPKDAVKKIMNFNGVGAQRKTEMFFNIIMPFFMVYTENEKIKNFLKFIFEKHPPLSENKLIKSFKLNYPDINIENVKTYMGVILFQKQESLQ
;
A
#
# COMPACT_ATOMS: atom_id res chain seq x y z
N MET A 1 -25.01 25.13 -11.41
CA MET A 1 -23.80 24.37 -11.05
C MET A 1 -24.24 23.10 -10.32
N ARG A 2 -23.98 21.88 -10.86
CA ARG A 2 -24.31 20.64 -10.13
C ARG A 2 -23.59 20.70 -8.79
N LYS A 3 -24.32 20.51 -7.68
CA LYS A 3 -23.72 20.44 -6.34
C LYS A 3 -22.73 19.28 -6.37
N MET A 4 -21.43 19.58 -6.32
CA MET A 4 -20.39 18.56 -6.36
C MET A 4 -20.47 17.74 -5.08
N ASP A 5 -20.97 16.51 -5.18
CA ASP A 5 -21.03 15.59 -4.04
C ASP A 5 -19.71 14.81 -3.94
N ILE A 6 -18.73 15.43 -3.30
CA ILE A 6 -17.43 14.78 -3.01
C ILE A 6 -17.59 13.53 -2.12
N SER A 7 -18.67 13.41 -1.34
CA SER A 7 -18.92 12.23 -0.52
C SER A 7 -19.29 11.04 -1.40
N GLN A 8 -20.15 11.26 -2.40
CA GLN A 8 -20.49 10.27 -3.43
C GLN A 8 -19.26 9.88 -4.27
N LEU A 9 -18.42 10.85 -4.64
CA LEU A 9 -17.15 10.56 -5.32
C LEU A 9 -16.19 9.75 -4.44
N GLY A 10 -16.19 9.99 -3.12
CA GLY A 10 -15.43 9.19 -2.17
C GLY A 10 -15.84 7.72 -2.18
N ASN A 11 -17.14 7.44 -2.14
CA ASN A 11 -17.67 6.08 -2.30
C ASN A 11 -17.26 5.47 -3.65
N ARG A 12 -17.39 6.22 -4.74
CA ARG A 12 -17.00 5.74 -6.08
C ARG A 12 -15.51 5.41 -6.14
N TRP A 13 -14.66 6.23 -5.52
CA TRP A 13 -13.23 5.94 -5.43
C TRP A 13 -12.95 4.64 -4.67
N LEU A 14 -13.63 4.43 -3.54
CA LEU A 14 -13.51 3.18 -2.78
C LEU A 14 -13.95 1.97 -3.60
N GLU A 15 -15.05 2.06 -4.36
CA GLU A 15 -15.47 0.97 -5.25
C GLU A 15 -14.45 0.68 -6.36
N LEU A 16 -13.81 1.69 -6.94
CA LEU A 16 -12.70 1.48 -7.88
C LEU A 16 -11.52 0.74 -7.23
N LYS A 17 -11.23 1.04 -5.95
CA LYS A 17 -10.19 0.33 -5.19
C LYS A 17 -10.59 -1.12 -4.91
N LYS A 18 -11.82 -1.36 -4.46
CA LYS A 18 -12.36 -2.71 -4.23
C LYS A 18 -12.35 -3.53 -5.52
N GLN A 19 -12.78 -2.96 -6.64
CA GLN A 19 -12.75 -3.63 -7.94
C GLN A 19 -11.34 -4.03 -8.36
N ARG A 20 -10.34 -3.17 -8.11
CA ARG A 20 -8.92 -3.51 -8.33
C ARG A 20 -8.51 -4.73 -7.50
N MET A 21 -8.88 -4.77 -6.22
CA MET A 21 -8.54 -5.90 -5.34
C MET A 21 -9.23 -7.19 -5.77
N GLN A 22 -10.51 -7.13 -6.14
CA GLN A 22 -11.26 -8.26 -6.69
C GLN A 22 -10.60 -8.79 -7.97
N ASN A 23 -10.18 -7.92 -8.87
CA ASN A 23 -9.52 -8.33 -10.10
C ASN A 23 -8.16 -8.98 -9.83
N LEU A 24 -7.43 -8.49 -8.83
CA LEU A 24 -6.14 -9.08 -8.46
C LEU A 24 -6.32 -10.46 -7.81
N LEU A 25 -7.33 -10.63 -6.95
CA LEU A 25 -7.66 -11.91 -6.33
C LEU A 25 -8.13 -12.98 -7.33
N LYS A 26 -8.55 -12.61 -8.55
CA LYS A 26 -8.85 -13.57 -9.63
C LYS A 26 -7.59 -14.18 -10.26
N ILE A 27 -6.42 -13.54 -10.11
CA ILE A 27 -5.19 -13.90 -10.83
C ILE A 27 -4.00 -14.17 -9.90
N ALA A 28 -4.17 -14.02 -8.59
CA ALA A 28 -3.12 -14.24 -7.60
C ALA A 28 -3.73 -14.74 -6.28
N LEU A 29 -2.96 -15.59 -5.57
CA LEU A 29 -3.30 -15.99 -4.21
C LEU A 29 -3.37 -14.77 -3.28
N PRO A 30 -4.17 -14.80 -2.20
CA PRO A 30 -4.41 -13.63 -1.35
C PRO A 30 -3.15 -12.92 -0.84
N ASP A 31 -2.18 -13.68 -0.31
CA ASP A 31 -0.91 -13.12 0.15
C ASP A 31 -0.10 -12.49 -0.98
N GLU A 32 -0.06 -13.14 -2.14
CA GLU A 32 0.65 -12.67 -3.33
C GLU A 32 0.01 -11.38 -3.88
N ALA A 33 -1.32 -11.33 -3.92
CA ALA A 33 -2.09 -10.14 -4.30
C ALA A 33 -1.76 -8.96 -3.38
N LEU A 34 -1.81 -9.18 -2.06
CA LEU A 34 -1.57 -8.14 -1.08
C LEU A 34 -0.10 -7.69 -1.08
N TYR A 35 0.84 -8.64 -1.24
CA TYR A 35 2.27 -8.37 -1.40
C TYR A 35 2.54 -7.43 -2.59
N ARG A 36 1.98 -7.74 -3.77
CA ARG A 36 2.16 -6.91 -4.98
C ARG A 36 1.67 -5.49 -4.80
N GLU A 37 0.51 -5.30 -4.18
CA GLU A 37 -0.02 -3.95 -3.93
C GLU A 37 0.80 -3.20 -2.88
N ILE A 38 1.28 -3.87 -1.83
CA ILE A 38 2.20 -3.30 -0.85
C ILE A 38 3.49 -2.83 -1.53
N MET A 39 4.09 -3.69 -2.36
CA MET A 39 5.31 -3.37 -3.11
C MET A 39 5.08 -2.21 -4.07
N LEU A 40 4.06 -2.25 -4.93
CA LEU A 40 3.68 -1.15 -5.83
C LEU A 40 3.51 0.17 -5.08
N SER A 41 3.01 0.13 -3.85
CA SER A 41 2.89 1.30 -3.00
C SER A 41 4.25 1.95 -2.65
N LEU A 42 5.33 1.19 -2.53
CA LEU A 42 6.62 1.75 -2.11
C LEU A 42 7.21 2.71 -3.15
N GLY A 43 6.81 2.58 -4.42
CA GLY A 43 7.44 3.27 -5.54
C GLY A 43 7.17 4.77 -5.69
N TYR A 44 6.23 5.39 -4.95
CA TYR A 44 5.79 6.78 -5.23
C TYR A 44 5.39 6.94 -6.72
N PRO A 45 4.96 8.10 -7.28
CA PRO A 45 4.48 8.09 -8.67
C PRO A 45 5.52 7.56 -9.69
N ASN A 46 6.82 7.72 -9.43
CA ASN A 46 7.85 7.46 -10.43
C ASN A 46 8.41 6.03 -10.46
N ASN A 47 8.31 5.25 -9.37
CA ASN A 47 8.85 3.88 -9.32
C ASN A 47 7.78 2.80 -9.05
N LYS A 48 6.48 3.10 -9.22
CA LYS A 48 5.41 2.09 -8.94
C LYS A 48 5.58 0.83 -9.77
N VAL A 49 5.86 1.01 -11.06
CA VAL A 49 6.01 -0.10 -12.01
C VAL A 49 7.24 -0.91 -11.64
N ASN A 50 8.37 -0.26 -11.32
CA ASN A 50 9.60 -0.94 -10.91
C ASN A 50 9.42 -1.77 -9.63
N PHE A 51 8.71 -1.25 -8.63
CA PHE A 51 8.43 -2.03 -7.42
C PHE A 51 7.46 -3.19 -7.68
N LEU A 52 6.50 -3.03 -8.60
CA LEU A 52 5.63 -4.13 -9.00
C LEU A 52 6.42 -5.21 -9.76
N GLU A 53 7.31 -4.80 -10.67
CA GLU A 53 8.20 -5.72 -11.38
C GLU A 53 9.12 -6.47 -10.41
N LEU A 54 9.70 -5.77 -9.43
CA LEU A 54 10.47 -6.41 -8.36
C LEU A 54 9.66 -7.47 -7.59
N ALA A 55 8.39 -7.18 -7.31
CA ALA A 55 7.48 -8.12 -6.65
C ALA A 55 7.13 -9.32 -7.54
N LEU A 56 7.03 -9.12 -8.86
CA LEU A 56 6.74 -10.19 -9.81
C LEU A 56 7.92 -11.13 -10.01
N ILE A 57 9.14 -10.59 -10.07
CA ILE A 57 10.35 -11.41 -10.15
C ILE A 57 10.78 -11.97 -8.80
N THR A 58 10.25 -11.46 -7.68
CA THR A 58 10.50 -12.00 -6.33
C THR A 58 9.17 -12.34 -5.64
N PRO A 59 8.43 -13.35 -6.12
CA PRO A 59 7.11 -13.69 -5.59
C PRO A 59 7.13 -13.89 -4.08
N TYR A 60 6.02 -13.63 -3.41
CA TYR A 60 5.93 -13.78 -1.95
C TYR A 60 6.22 -15.22 -1.50
N ALA A 61 5.87 -16.21 -2.31
CA ALA A 61 6.21 -17.61 -2.06
C ALA A 61 7.73 -17.85 -1.96
N GLU A 62 8.56 -17.12 -2.71
CA GLU A 62 10.02 -17.16 -2.56
C GLU A 62 10.46 -16.40 -1.31
N ILE A 63 9.87 -15.23 -1.03
CA ILE A 63 10.16 -14.47 0.18
C ILE A 63 9.96 -15.32 1.45
N LYS A 64 8.91 -16.13 1.51
CA LYS A 64 8.65 -17.05 2.64
C LYS A 64 9.78 -18.07 2.85
N LYS A 65 10.49 -18.49 1.80
CA LYS A 65 11.59 -19.46 1.90
C LYS A 65 12.86 -18.86 2.52
N LEU A 66 13.05 -17.54 2.39
CA LEU A 66 14.26 -16.85 2.83
C LEU A 66 14.35 -16.72 4.36
N LYS A 67 13.19 -16.73 5.05
CA LYS A 67 12.99 -16.66 6.51
C LYS A 67 13.57 -15.43 7.20
N GLU A 68 14.87 -15.23 7.12
CA GLU A 68 15.57 -14.16 7.83
C GLU A 68 15.45 -12.81 7.10
N ARG A 69 15.23 -11.75 7.87
CA ARG A 69 15.12 -10.38 7.36
C ARG A 69 16.31 -9.97 6.50
N GLN A 70 17.53 -10.28 6.94
CA GLN A 70 18.76 -9.90 6.23
C GLN A 70 18.84 -10.59 4.86
N ILE A 71 18.36 -11.84 4.78
CA ILE A 71 18.34 -12.61 3.54
C ILE A 71 17.22 -12.09 2.61
N ILE A 72 16.04 -11.76 3.15
CA ILE A 72 14.96 -11.08 2.40
C ILE A 72 15.43 -9.74 1.83
N GLU A 73 16.08 -8.91 2.64
CA GLU A 73 16.65 -7.63 2.21
C GLU A 73 17.68 -7.83 1.10
N LYS A 74 18.61 -8.78 1.26
CA LYS A 74 19.64 -9.07 0.27
C LYS A 74 19.04 -9.57 -1.04
N ALA A 75 18.08 -10.51 -0.99
CA ALA A 75 17.43 -11.05 -2.18
C ALA A 75 16.74 -9.95 -2.98
N LEU A 76 15.96 -9.07 -2.30
CA LEU A 76 15.30 -7.95 -2.95
C LEU A 76 16.30 -6.93 -3.52
N LEU A 77 17.38 -6.61 -2.81
CA LEU A 77 18.42 -5.71 -3.31
C LEU A 77 19.16 -6.29 -4.52
N TYR A 78 19.41 -7.61 -4.52
CA TYR A 78 20.01 -8.32 -5.65
C TYR A 78 19.09 -8.25 -6.86
N ARG A 79 17.82 -8.66 -6.71
CA ARG A 79 16.81 -8.64 -7.78
C ARG A 79 16.53 -7.23 -8.29
N ALA A 80 16.63 -6.21 -7.44
CA ALA A 80 16.52 -4.82 -7.82
C ALA A 80 17.76 -4.27 -8.55
N GLY A 81 18.87 -5.00 -8.64
CA GLY A 81 20.08 -4.51 -9.28
C GLY A 81 20.96 -3.59 -8.43
N PHE A 82 20.73 -3.53 -7.12
CA PHE A 82 21.50 -2.68 -6.21
C PHE A 82 22.75 -3.34 -5.63
N THR A 83 22.87 -4.66 -5.76
CA THR A 83 24.05 -5.42 -5.32
C THR A 83 24.27 -6.63 -6.23
N ASP A 84 25.53 -7.05 -6.33
CA ASP A 84 25.95 -8.30 -6.96
C ASP A 84 26.35 -9.36 -5.91
N ASP A 85 26.24 -9.03 -4.63
CA ASP A 85 26.58 -9.95 -3.54
C ASP A 85 25.57 -11.09 -3.43
N LYS A 86 26.03 -12.30 -3.80
CA LYS A 86 25.26 -13.55 -3.73
C LYS A 86 25.42 -14.28 -2.39
N LYS A 87 26.38 -13.87 -1.55
CA LYS A 87 26.78 -14.63 -0.36
C LYS A 87 25.61 -14.77 0.62
N GLY A 88 25.28 -16.00 1.00
CA GLY A 88 24.23 -16.31 1.96
C GLY A 88 22.80 -16.31 1.39
N LEU A 89 22.63 -16.06 0.08
CA LEU A 89 21.38 -16.40 -0.59
C LEU A 89 21.30 -17.92 -0.79
N PRO A 90 20.09 -18.50 -0.82
CA PRO A 90 19.92 -19.94 -1.04
C PRO A 90 20.59 -20.44 -2.33
N GLU A 91 21.04 -21.70 -2.34
CA GLU A 91 21.68 -22.29 -3.52
C GLU A 91 20.74 -22.40 -4.73
N ASP A 92 19.44 -22.60 -4.48
CA ASP A 92 18.37 -22.65 -5.48
C ASP A 92 17.81 -21.27 -5.86
N PHE A 93 18.40 -20.18 -5.37
CA PHE A 93 17.98 -18.84 -5.73
C PHE A 93 18.32 -18.53 -7.19
N ASP A 94 17.31 -18.24 -8.01
CA ASP A 94 17.56 -17.93 -9.42
C ASP A 94 18.28 -16.58 -9.56
N PHE A 95 19.57 -16.64 -9.91
CA PHE A 95 20.42 -15.46 -10.07
C PHE A 95 20.31 -14.80 -11.45
N SER A 96 19.59 -15.42 -12.40
CA SER A 96 19.40 -14.90 -13.77
C SER A 96 18.35 -13.79 -13.82
N LEU A 97 17.36 -13.85 -12.92
CA LEU A 97 16.34 -12.83 -12.78
C LEU A 97 16.92 -11.63 -12.02
N LYS A 98 17.02 -10.48 -12.68
CA LYS A 98 17.55 -9.25 -12.10
C LYS A 98 17.11 -8.05 -12.92
N MET A 99 16.69 -6.98 -12.25
CA MET A 99 16.38 -5.70 -12.88
C MET A 99 17.67 -4.92 -13.16
N ASP A 100 17.68 -4.15 -14.25
CA ASP A 100 18.74 -3.19 -14.50
C ASP A 100 18.65 -2.03 -13.50
N LYS A 101 19.77 -1.61 -12.92
CA LYS A 101 19.79 -0.51 -11.92
C LYS A 101 19.28 0.82 -12.48
N SER A 102 19.41 1.05 -13.79
CA SER A 102 18.98 2.28 -14.48
C SER A 102 17.47 2.47 -14.53
N VAL A 103 16.68 1.41 -14.30
CA VAL A 103 15.21 1.52 -14.29
C VAL A 103 14.69 2.33 -13.10
N TRP A 104 15.50 2.48 -12.04
CA TRP A 104 15.13 3.18 -10.83
C TRP A 104 15.29 4.70 -10.97
N ASN A 105 14.19 5.42 -10.76
CA ASN A 105 14.17 6.87 -10.83
C ASN A 105 14.47 7.50 -9.46
N TYR A 106 15.50 8.34 -9.40
CA TYR A 106 15.90 9.10 -8.21
C TYR A 106 15.55 10.60 -8.27
N LYS A 107 15.07 11.08 -9.43
CA LYS A 107 14.84 12.50 -9.67
C LYS A 107 13.73 13.04 -8.75
N ALA A 108 14.06 14.12 -8.04
CA ALA A 108 13.16 14.79 -7.09
C ALA A 108 12.63 13.88 -5.95
N ILE A 109 13.34 12.80 -5.64
CA ILE A 109 13.07 11.93 -4.50
C ILE A 109 14.00 12.31 -3.34
N ARG A 110 13.47 12.46 -2.12
CA ARG A 110 14.30 12.67 -0.92
C ARG A 110 15.08 11.39 -0.60
N PRO A 111 16.32 11.45 -0.06
CA PRO A 111 17.12 10.25 0.22
C PRO A 111 16.42 9.16 1.05
N ALA A 112 15.58 9.55 2.02
CA ALA A 112 14.79 8.61 2.82
C ALA A 112 13.74 7.80 2.00
N ASN A 113 13.46 8.23 0.77
CA ASN A 113 12.50 7.61 -0.15
C ASN A 113 13.17 6.85 -1.29
N PHE A 114 14.50 6.74 -1.30
CA PHE A 114 15.22 5.99 -2.32
C PHE A 114 14.81 4.50 -2.31
N PRO A 115 14.75 3.84 -3.49
CA PRO A 115 14.26 2.47 -3.60
C PRO A 115 14.98 1.49 -2.69
N GLU A 116 16.31 1.54 -2.59
CA GLU A 116 17.09 0.67 -1.73
C GLU A 116 16.76 0.84 -0.23
N LYS A 117 16.45 2.07 0.21
CA LYS A 117 16.01 2.35 1.59
C LYS A 117 14.61 1.81 1.84
N ARG A 118 13.73 1.88 0.83
CA ARG A 118 12.36 1.34 0.88
C ARG A 118 12.37 -0.19 0.90
N ILE A 119 13.23 -0.83 0.12
CA ILE A 119 13.46 -2.28 0.14
C ILE A 119 13.92 -2.73 1.53
N LYS A 120 14.93 -2.05 2.09
CA LYS A 120 15.39 -2.29 3.47
C LYS A 120 14.30 -2.07 4.52
N GLY A 121 13.43 -1.10 4.30
CA GLY A 121 12.29 -0.84 5.19
C GLY A 121 11.26 -1.95 5.14
N ILE A 122 10.85 -2.38 3.94
CA ILE A 122 9.79 -3.38 3.79
C ILE A 122 10.25 -4.78 4.18
N SER A 123 11.56 -5.10 4.11
CA SER A 123 12.08 -6.40 4.54
C SER A 123 11.69 -6.77 5.98
N ILE A 124 11.47 -5.75 6.84
CA ILE A 124 11.00 -5.95 8.21
C ILE A 124 9.55 -6.46 8.25
N LEU A 125 8.65 -5.86 7.46
CA LEU A 125 7.28 -6.36 7.40
C LEU A 125 7.27 -7.77 6.82
N LEU A 126 8.02 -8.00 5.74
CA LEU A 126 8.08 -9.29 5.08
C LEU A 126 8.57 -10.38 6.04
N SER A 127 9.66 -10.14 6.79
CA SER A 127 10.14 -11.10 7.80
C SER A 127 9.11 -11.38 8.89
N ASN A 128 8.31 -10.39 9.29
CA ASN A 128 7.29 -10.56 10.32
C ASN A 128 6.05 -11.32 9.83
N THR A 129 5.94 -11.59 8.53
CA THR A 129 4.75 -12.22 7.93
C THR A 129 5.04 -13.61 7.36
N ILE A 130 6.30 -14.06 7.37
CA ILE A 130 6.71 -15.32 6.72
C ILE A 130 5.95 -16.55 7.24
N ASP A 131 5.63 -16.60 8.53
CA ASP A 131 5.04 -17.78 9.14
C ASP A 131 3.53 -17.82 8.89
N GLU A 132 2.82 -16.74 9.25
CA GLU A 132 1.37 -16.67 9.17
C GLU A 132 0.82 -16.16 7.82
N GLY A 133 1.63 -15.47 7.02
CA GLY A 133 1.20 -14.77 5.80
C GLY A 133 0.82 -13.30 6.05
N ILE A 134 0.90 -12.46 5.02
CA ILE A 134 0.56 -11.02 5.10
C ILE A 134 -0.93 -10.84 5.41
N VAL A 135 -1.79 -11.69 4.83
CA VAL A 135 -3.23 -11.62 5.03
C VAL A 135 -3.59 -11.91 6.48
N ASN A 136 -3.09 -12.99 7.07
CA ASN A 136 -3.39 -13.31 8.46
C ASN A 136 -2.81 -12.26 9.42
N PHE A 137 -1.60 -11.77 9.14
CA PHE A 137 -0.98 -10.68 9.89
C PHE A 137 -1.86 -9.44 10.01
N PHE A 138 -2.47 -9.00 8.90
CA PHE A 138 -3.36 -7.84 8.92
C PHE A 138 -4.78 -8.19 9.39
N SER A 139 -5.29 -9.41 9.13
CA SER A 139 -6.62 -9.84 9.60
C SER A 139 -6.68 -9.83 11.12
N ALA A 140 -5.71 -10.46 11.79
CA ALA A 140 -5.65 -10.53 13.25
C ALA A 140 -5.58 -9.12 13.89
N ARG A 141 -4.87 -8.19 13.25
CA ARG A 141 -4.77 -6.80 13.71
C ARG A 141 -6.04 -5.99 13.49
N ILE A 142 -6.75 -6.23 12.38
CA ILE A 142 -8.05 -5.60 12.14
C ILE A 142 -9.08 -6.14 13.15
N GLU A 143 -9.09 -7.44 13.38
CA GLU A 143 -9.97 -8.11 14.34
C GLU A 143 -9.78 -7.60 15.76
N ALA A 144 -8.52 -7.39 16.18
CA ALA A 144 -8.20 -6.82 17.49
C ALA A 144 -8.73 -5.38 17.69
N GLU A 145 -9.02 -4.65 16.61
CA GLU A 145 -9.42 -3.24 16.67
C GLU A 145 -10.89 -3.01 16.30
N ILE A 146 -11.71 -4.05 16.07
CA ILE A 146 -13.11 -3.91 15.62
C ILE A 146 -13.94 -3.02 16.57
N GLU A 147 -13.70 -3.10 17.87
CA GLU A 147 -14.42 -2.33 18.90
C GLU A 147 -13.80 -0.94 19.15
N ASN A 148 -12.73 -0.58 18.44
CA ASN A 148 -12.05 0.70 18.61
C ASN A 148 -12.86 1.84 17.99
N LYS A 149 -13.27 2.79 18.83
CA LYS A 149 -14.08 3.95 18.45
C LYS A 149 -13.26 5.16 17.97
N ASP A 150 -11.93 5.12 18.08
CA ASP A 150 -11.02 6.14 17.54
C ASP A 150 -10.39 5.62 16.24
N PRO A 151 -10.84 6.12 15.06
CA PRO A 151 -10.32 5.65 13.79
C PRO A 151 -8.82 5.87 13.60
N LYS A 152 -8.26 6.94 14.17
CA LYS A 152 -6.84 7.27 14.01
C LYS A 152 -5.99 6.32 14.82
N ASP A 153 -6.40 6.03 16.05
CA ASP A 153 -5.74 5.05 16.91
C ASP A 153 -5.82 3.64 16.31
N ALA A 154 -7.01 3.23 15.85
CA ALA A 154 -7.21 1.94 15.21
C ALA A 154 -6.27 1.74 14.01
N VAL A 155 -6.24 2.69 13.06
CA VAL A 155 -5.33 2.61 11.90
C VAL A 155 -3.86 2.59 12.32
N LYS A 156 -3.49 3.36 13.34
CA LYS A 156 -2.12 3.37 13.88
C LYS A 156 -1.73 1.99 14.43
N LYS A 157 -2.60 1.32 15.18
CA LYS A 157 -2.37 -0.02 15.75
C LYS A 157 -2.35 -1.10 14.68
N ILE A 158 -3.31 -1.08 13.74
CA ILE A 158 -3.35 -2.03 12.61
C ILE A 158 -2.07 -1.95 11.78
N MET A 159 -1.56 -0.75 11.55
CA MET A 159 -0.36 -0.52 10.74
C MET A 159 0.93 -0.43 11.56
N ASN A 160 0.94 -0.94 12.80
CA ASN A 160 2.10 -0.87 13.68
C ASN A 160 3.16 -1.92 13.35
N PHE A 161 3.94 -1.68 12.28
CA PHE A 161 5.12 -2.48 11.90
C PHE A 161 6.31 -1.57 11.57
N ASN A 162 7.56 -2.03 11.70
CA ASN A 162 8.71 -1.15 11.49
C ASN A 162 9.10 -0.97 10.00
N GLY A 163 9.95 0.02 9.71
CA GLY A 163 10.55 0.19 8.38
C GLY A 163 9.80 1.08 7.39
N VAL A 164 8.54 1.43 7.67
CA VAL A 164 7.75 2.37 6.87
C VAL A 164 7.25 3.52 7.74
N GLY A 165 7.39 4.76 7.25
CA GLY A 165 6.96 5.96 7.97
C GLY A 165 5.43 6.02 8.21
N ALA A 166 5.02 6.65 9.31
CA ALA A 166 3.63 6.69 9.78
C ALA A 166 2.64 7.19 8.72
N GLN A 167 2.95 8.31 8.05
CA GLN A 167 2.10 8.83 6.97
C GLN A 167 1.89 7.79 5.86
N ARG A 168 2.97 7.10 5.46
CA ARG A 168 2.90 6.11 4.38
C ARG A 168 2.09 4.90 4.77
N LYS A 169 2.20 4.45 6.02
CA LYS A 169 1.36 3.39 6.58
C LYS A 169 -0.12 3.73 6.52
N THR A 170 -0.51 4.94 6.93
CA THR A 170 -1.90 5.40 6.83
C THR A 170 -2.36 5.43 5.37
N GLU A 171 -1.53 5.95 4.45
CA GLU A 171 -1.85 5.93 3.01
C GLU A 171 -2.00 4.49 2.47
N MET A 172 -1.13 3.57 2.88
CA MET A 172 -1.21 2.14 2.51
C MET A 172 -2.48 1.51 3.04
N PHE A 173 -2.87 1.82 4.28
CA PHE A 173 -4.09 1.29 4.87
C PHE A 173 -5.31 1.62 3.99
N PHE A 174 -5.53 2.90 3.70
CA PHE A 174 -6.71 3.33 2.94
C PHE A 174 -6.67 2.97 1.45
N ASN A 175 -5.48 2.81 0.87
CA ASN A 175 -5.36 2.50 -0.55
C ASN A 175 -5.27 1.00 -0.87
N ILE A 176 -4.90 0.17 0.11
CA ILE A 176 -4.53 -1.24 -0.10
C ILE A 176 -5.19 -2.12 0.96
N ILE A 177 -4.80 -2.00 2.23
CA ILE A 177 -5.22 -2.94 3.29
C ILE A 177 -6.75 -2.91 3.44
N MET A 178 -7.32 -1.74 3.68
CA MET A 178 -8.76 -1.56 3.85
C MET A 178 -9.58 -2.07 2.64
N PRO A 179 -9.36 -1.61 1.39
CA PRO A 179 -10.14 -2.11 0.26
C PRO A 179 -9.91 -3.60 -0.02
N PHE A 180 -8.73 -4.16 0.29
CA PHE A 180 -8.48 -5.59 0.19
C PHE A 180 -9.37 -6.37 1.15
N PHE A 181 -9.34 -6.03 2.45
CA PHE A 181 -10.14 -6.75 3.45
C PHE A 181 -11.64 -6.55 3.25
N MET A 182 -12.09 -5.39 2.73
CA MET A 182 -13.50 -5.18 2.39
C MET A 182 -14.03 -6.13 1.29
N VAL A 183 -13.15 -6.72 0.46
CA VAL A 183 -13.55 -7.68 -0.58
C VAL A 183 -13.13 -9.11 -0.27
N TYR A 184 -12.11 -9.30 0.57
CA TYR A 184 -11.54 -10.60 0.89
C TYR A 184 -12.30 -11.32 2.03
N THR A 185 -12.72 -10.59 3.07
CA THR A 185 -13.39 -11.20 4.22
C THR A 185 -14.89 -11.36 4.01
N GLU A 186 -15.48 -12.41 4.56
CA GLU A 186 -16.93 -12.57 4.68
C GLU A 186 -17.47 -12.00 6.00
N ASN A 187 -16.59 -11.62 6.93
CA ASN A 187 -16.98 -11.11 8.24
C ASN A 187 -17.57 -9.70 8.15
N GLU A 188 -18.89 -9.59 8.29
CA GLU A 188 -19.62 -8.31 8.23
C GLU A 188 -19.22 -7.33 9.34
N LYS A 189 -18.77 -7.80 10.51
CA LYS A 189 -18.26 -6.89 11.55
C LYS A 189 -17.00 -6.17 11.10
N ILE A 190 -16.08 -6.90 10.44
CA ILE A 190 -14.87 -6.31 9.85
C ILE A 190 -15.26 -5.29 8.77
N LYS A 191 -16.17 -5.63 7.85
CA LYS A 191 -16.59 -4.71 6.79
C LYS A 191 -17.23 -3.43 7.35
N ASN A 192 -18.10 -3.56 8.35
CA ASN A 192 -18.74 -2.43 9.03
C ASN A 192 -17.71 -1.55 9.76
N PHE A 193 -16.76 -2.17 10.44
CA PHE A 193 -15.64 -1.46 11.07
C PHE A 193 -14.81 -0.70 10.03
N LEU A 194 -14.38 -1.33 8.93
CA LEU A 194 -13.59 -0.67 7.89
C LEU A 194 -14.37 0.48 7.22
N LYS A 195 -15.68 0.34 7.04
CA LYS A 195 -16.56 1.42 6.56
C LYS A 195 -16.61 2.58 7.56
N PHE A 196 -16.76 2.29 8.85
CA PHE A 196 -16.70 3.30 9.91
C PHE A 196 -15.36 4.05 9.88
N ILE A 197 -14.24 3.35 9.77
CA ILE A 197 -12.90 3.95 9.66
C ILE A 197 -12.82 4.86 8.43
N PHE A 198 -13.32 4.44 7.27
CA PHE A 198 -13.33 5.25 6.05
C PHE A 198 -14.15 6.54 6.18
N GLU A 199 -15.29 6.48 6.87
CA GLU A 199 -16.20 7.60 7.03
C GLU A 199 -15.80 8.57 8.16
N LYS A 200 -15.01 8.11 9.14
CA LYS A 200 -14.72 8.87 10.36
C LYS A 200 -13.25 9.23 10.56
N HIS A 201 -12.31 8.54 9.90
CA HIS A 201 -10.91 8.91 10.01
C HIS A 201 -10.66 10.31 9.41
N PRO A 202 -9.87 11.18 10.09
CA PRO A 202 -9.52 12.49 9.57
C PRO A 202 -8.88 12.43 8.17
N PRO A 203 -8.88 13.54 7.41
CA PRO A 203 -8.26 13.56 6.08
C PRO A 203 -6.79 13.14 6.13
N LEU A 204 -6.33 12.53 5.03
CA LEU A 204 -4.90 12.22 4.87
C LEU A 204 -4.10 13.50 4.65
N SER A 205 -2.77 13.38 4.74
CA SER A 205 -1.86 14.51 4.48
C SER A 205 -2.11 15.12 3.09
N GLU A 206 -2.05 16.44 3.04
CA GLU A 206 -2.31 17.18 1.82
C GLU A 206 -1.22 16.95 0.77
N ASN A 207 -1.64 16.56 -0.43
CA ASN A 207 -0.79 16.50 -1.60
C ASN A 207 -1.12 17.67 -2.56
N LYS A 208 -0.41 17.75 -3.69
CA LYS A 208 -0.62 18.82 -4.69
C LYS A 208 -2.07 18.90 -5.18
N LEU A 209 -2.75 17.77 -5.38
CA LEU A 209 -4.14 17.72 -5.85
C LEU A 209 -5.09 18.31 -4.80
N ILE A 210 -4.91 17.95 -3.53
CA ILE A 210 -5.72 18.48 -2.43
C ILE A 210 -5.54 19.99 -2.28
N LYS A 211 -4.29 20.47 -2.35
CA LYS A 211 -3.98 21.90 -2.29
C LYS A 211 -4.61 22.68 -3.45
N SER A 212 -4.50 22.13 -4.67
CA SER A 212 -5.12 22.72 -5.86
C SER A 212 -6.65 22.77 -5.75
N PHE A 213 -7.26 21.70 -5.23
CA PHE A 213 -8.70 21.66 -5.03
C PHE A 213 -9.17 22.73 -4.04
N LYS A 214 -8.51 22.85 -2.89
CA LYS A 214 -8.87 23.86 -1.87
C LYS A 214 -8.76 25.30 -2.40
N LEU A 215 -7.81 25.56 -3.31
CA LEU A 215 -7.67 26.86 -3.95
C LEU A 215 -8.84 27.17 -4.90
N ASN A 216 -9.27 26.18 -5.68
CA ASN A 216 -10.32 26.35 -6.68
C ASN A 216 -11.74 26.25 -6.10
N TYR A 217 -11.89 25.58 -4.94
CA TYR A 217 -13.16 25.31 -4.29
C TYR A 217 -13.08 25.57 -2.77
N PRO A 218 -12.83 26.82 -2.34
CA PRO A 218 -12.57 27.15 -0.93
C PRO A 218 -13.75 26.84 0.00
N ASP A 219 -14.98 26.86 -0.51
CA ASP A 219 -16.20 26.62 0.26
C ASP A 219 -16.49 25.13 0.52
N ILE A 220 -15.69 24.22 -0.06
CA ILE A 220 -15.91 22.78 0.04
C ILE A 220 -14.95 22.18 1.07
N ASN A 221 -15.52 21.71 2.18
CA ASN A 221 -14.75 21.15 3.28
C ASN A 221 -14.30 19.70 3.03
N ILE A 222 -13.08 19.37 3.44
CA ILE A 222 -12.53 18.00 3.42
C ILE A 222 -12.41 17.54 4.86
N GLU A 223 -13.39 16.78 5.33
CA GLU A 223 -13.58 16.46 6.75
C GLU A 223 -13.02 15.12 7.18
N ASN A 224 -12.88 14.18 6.23
CA ASN A 224 -12.52 12.79 6.51
C ASN A 224 -11.88 12.14 5.28
N VAL A 225 -11.45 10.89 5.42
CA VAL A 225 -10.86 10.14 4.30
C VAL A 225 -11.83 9.97 3.13
N LYS A 226 -13.13 9.78 3.38
CA LYS A 226 -14.13 9.65 2.31
C LYS A 226 -14.17 10.89 1.41
N THR A 227 -14.33 12.07 2.00
CA THR A 227 -14.33 13.34 1.28
C THR A 227 -12.98 13.64 0.64
N TYR A 228 -11.86 13.30 1.32
CA TYR A 228 -10.50 13.39 0.75
C TYR A 228 -10.37 12.57 -0.54
N MET A 229 -10.82 11.31 -0.52
CA MET A 229 -10.76 10.43 -1.69
C MET A 229 -11.70 10.88 -2.81
N GLY A 230 -12.82 11.50 -2.46
CA GLY A 230 -13.71 12.16 -3.42
C GLY A 230 -13.03 13.28 -4.18
N VAL A 231 -12.27 14.12 -3.49
CA VAL A 231 -11.44 15.16 -4.10
C VAL A 231 -10.36 14.58 -5.01
N ILE A 232 -9.72 13.48 -4.60
CA ILE A 232 -8.73 12.79 -5.46
C ILE A 232 -9.37 12.29 -6.76
N LEU A 233 -10.56 11.69 -6.69
CA LEU A 233 -11.26 11.23 -7.88
C LEU A 233 -11.66 12.41 -8.79
N PHE A 234 -12.21 13.47 -8.20
CA PHE A 234 -12.59 14.68 -8.93
C PHE A 234 -11.41 15.27 -9.72
N GLN A 235 -10.30 15.53 -9.02
CA GLN A 235 -9.09 16.11 -9.63
C GLN A 235 -8.51 15.24 -10.75
N LYS A 236 -8.61 13.91 -10.64
CA LYS A 236 -8.18 12.99 -11.70
C LYS A 236 -9.08 13.01 -12.92
N GLN A 237 -10.39 13.22 -12.75
CA GLN A 237 -11.33 13.31 -13.85
C GLN A 237 -11.16 14.62 -14.64
N GLU A 238 -10.87 15.72 -13.94
CA GLU A 238 -10.55 17.01 -14.57
C GLU A 238 -9.25 16.94 -15.38
N SER A 239 -8.21 16.25 -14.90
CA SER A 239 -6.94 16.13 -15.63
C SER A 239 -6.98 15.29 -16.91
N LEU A 240 -8.12 14.63 -17.18
CA LEU A 240 -8.35 13.81 -18.37
C LEU A 240 -9.22 14.52 -19.42
N GLN A 241 -9.67 15.74 -19.13
CA GLN A 241 -10.38 16.64 -20.04
C GLN A 241 -9.43 17.71 -20.57
#